data_AF-A0A942KLR2-F1
#
_entry.id   AF-A0A942KLR2-F1
#
_cell.length_a   1.000
_cell.length_b   1.000
_cell.length_c   1.000
_cell.angle_alpha   90.00
_cell.angle_beta   90.00
_cell.angle_gamma   90.00
#
_symmetry.space_group_name_H-M   'P 1'
#
loop_
_entity.id
_entity.type
_entity.pdbx_description
1 polymer ?
#
loop_
_entity_poly.entity_id
_entity_poly.type
_entity_poly.pdbx_seq_one_letter_code
_entity_poly.pdbx_strand_id
1 'polypeptide(L)'
;MNTTFKIVKEGYDKLAVDYKISVLQASIDQLTRKLDVYAKEIEVSQDAYQKLKAKHTSLVADLAAKERAADEIARLALKEANVVIEQANEHANMIVGEALSTAKTLLKELVRIAQEGKENKAQLLSKLQTLQTIIEGLEFPMIDPFKDIE
;
A
#
# COMPACT_ATOMS: atom_id res chain seq x y z
N MET A 1 76.99 16.34 -6.72
CA MET A 1 78.05 17.33 -7.03
C MET A 1 78.87 17.53 -5.78
N ASN A 2 80.11 17.04 -5.74
CA ASN A 2 81.01 17.30 -4.62
C ASN A 2 81.56 18.72 -4.74
N THR A 3 81.07 19.63 -3.90
CA THR A 3 81.66 20.97 -3.71
C THR A 3 82.89 20.84 -2.84
N THR A 4 84.07 20.74 -3.45
CA THR A 4 85.34 20.85 -2.74
C THR A 4 85.65 22.33 -2.51
N PHE A 5 85.80 22.73 -1.24
CA PHE A 5 86.21 24.08 -0.88
C PHE A 5 87.71 24.27 -1.17
N LYS A 6 88.11 25.47 -1.60
CA LYS A 6 89.50 25.80 -1.88
C LYS A 6 90.31 25.79 -0.57
N ILE A 7 91.46 25.11 -0.57
CA ILE A 7 92.38 25.06 0.58
C ILE A 7 93.36 26.23 0.47
N VAL A 8 93.44 27.04 1.53
CA VAL A 8 94.43 28.09 1.77
C VAL A 8 95.41 27.64 2.87
N LYS A 9 96.50 28.39 3.10
CA LYS A 9 97.66 27.96 3.91
C LYS A 9 97.36 27.37 5.30
N GLU A 10 96.20 27.67 5.90
CA GLU A 10 95.78 27.17 7.22
C GLU A 10 94.43 26.43 7.22
N GLY A 11 93.85 26.09 6.07
CA GLY A 11 92.56 25.36 6.00
C GLY A 11 91.68 25.73 4.82
N TYR A 12 90.37 25.49 4.92
CA TYR A 12 89.42 25.87 3.86
C TYR A 12 89.13 27.38 3.86
N ASP A 13 88.79 27.93 2.70
CA ASP A 13 88.29 29.29 2.56
C ASP A 13 87.02 29.50 3.43
N LYS A 14 87.22 30.14 4.58
CA LYS A 14 86.20 30.36 5.60
C LYS A 14 84.95 31.05 5.04
N LEU A 15 85.11 32.03 4.15
CA LEU A 15 83.97 32.78 3.59
C LEU A 15 83.12 31.91 2.68
N ALA A 16 83.75 31.08 1.84
CA ALA A 16 83.06 30.15 0.96
C ALA A 16 82.33 29.05 1.75
N VAL A 17 82.93 28.57 2.83
CA VAL A 17 82.34 27.58 3.74
C VAL A 17 81.15 28.19 4.50
N ASP A 18 81.33 29.34 5.15
CA ASP A 18 80.29 30.02 5.93
C ASP A 18 79.09 30.42 5.05
N TYR A 19 79.33 30.89 3.83
CA TYR A 19 78.28 31.16 2.86
C TYR A 19 77.50 29.89 2.50
N LYS A 20 78.18 28.78 2.24
CA LYS A 20 77.52 27.52 1.89
C LYS A 20 76.73 26.94 3.07
N ILE A 21 77.26 27.05 4.29
CA ILE A 21 76.56 26.69 5.53
C ILE A 21 75.28 27.52 5.65
N SER A 22 75.35 28.84 5.47
CA SER A 22 74.17 29.73 5.52
C SER A 22 73.10 29.34 4.50
N VAL A 23 73.48 29.05 3.25
CA VAL A 23 72.55 28.60 2.20
C VAL A 23 71.91 27.26 2.55
N LEU A 24 72.69 26.30 3.07
CA LEU A 24 72.17 25.00 3.49
C LEU A 24 71.23 25.15 4.70
N GLN A 25 71.56 26.01 5.66
CA GLN A 25 70.71 26.32 6.81
C GLN A 25 69.36 26.87 6.36
N ALA A 26 69.35 27.86 5.46
CA ALA A 26 68.13 28.41 4.89
C ALA A 26 67.30 27.35 4.13
N SER A 27 67.97 26.45 3.41
CA SER A 27 67.29 25.35 2.72
C SER A 27 66.70 24.32 3.68
N ILE A 28 67.40 24.00 4.78
CA ILE A 28 66.89 23.11 5.85
C ILE A 28 65.67 23.75 6.50
N ASP A 29 65.72 25.05 6.81
CA ASP A 29 64.59 25.76 7.42
C ASP A 29 63.37 25.77 6.49
N GLN A 30 63.58 26.01 5.19
CA GLN A 30 62.51 25.97 4.21
C GLN A 30 61.90 24.57 4.06
N LEU A 31 62.74 23.53 3.99
CA LEU A 31 62.28 22.15 3.88
C LEU A 31 61.52 21.71 5.14
N THR A 32 62.01 22.10 6.32
CA THR A 32 61.37 21.80 7.61
C THR A 32 59.98 22.42 7.69
N ARG A 33 59.82 23.69 7.27
CA ARG A 33 58.50 24.34 7.21
C ARG A 33 57.55 23.65 6.23
N LYS A 34 58.03 23.21 5.07
CA LYS A 34 57.19 22.47 4.12
C LYS A 34 56.75 21.12 4.68
N LEU A 35 57.65 20.42 5.38
CA LEU A 35 57.36 19.14 5.99
C LEU A 35 56.28 19.30 7.07
N ASP A 36 56.36 20.34 7.90
CA ASP A 36 55.35 20.66 8.92
C ASP A 36 53.96 20.93 8.30
N VAL A 37 53.92 21.72 7.22
CA VAL A 37 52.66 21.99 6.49
C VAL A 37 52.07 20.69 5.92
N TYR A 38 52.88 19.85 5.27
CA TYR A 38 52.39 18.60 4.71
C TYR A 38 51.96 17.60 5.80
N ALA A 39 52.66 17.54 6.93
CA ALA A 39 52.27 16.70 8.05
C ALA A 39 50.87 17.11 8.57
N LYS A 40 50.63 18.41 8.71
CA LYS A 40 49.33 18.94 9.12
C LYS A 40 48.23 18.66 8.10
N GLU A 41 48.54 18.77 6.80
CA GLU A 41 47.59 18.47 5.73
C GLU A 41 47.20 16.98 5.71
N ILE A 42 48.17 16.09 5.93
CA ILE A 42 47.94 14.65 6.07
C ILE A 42 47.02 14.37 7.25
N GLU A 43 47.26 15.00 8.41
CA GLU A 43 46.44 14.82 9.60
C GLU A 43 44.99 15.23 9.36
N VAL A 44 44.78 16.42 8.77
CA VAL A 44 43.43 16.93 8.44
C VAL A 44 42.74 16.03 7.43
N SER A 45 43.44 15.61 6.38
CA SER A 45 42.92 14.71 5.36
C SER A 45 42.52 13.36 5.95
N GLN A 46 43.33 12.83 6.86
CA GLN A 46 43.07 11.56 7.52
C GLN A 46 41.86 11.63 8.45
N ASP A 47 41.70 12.71 9.22
CA ASP A 47 40.51 12.94 10.04
C ASP A 47 39.23 13.05 9.18
N ALA A 48 39.29 13.81 8.08
CA ALA A 48 38.19 13.93 7.14
C ALA A 48 37.81 12.56 6.52
N TYR A 49 38.80 11.76 6.15
CA TYR A 49 38.59 10.41 5.63
C TYR A 49 37.91 9.50 6.65
N GLN A 50 38.35 9.50 7.92
CA GLN A 50 37.74 8.67 8.95
C GLN A 50 36.29 9.08 9.22
N LYS A 51 36.00 10.38 9.27
CA LYS A 51 34.63 10.90 9.40
C LYS A 51 33.75 10.45 8.23
N LEU A 52 34.25 10.55 7.01
CA LEU A 52 33.52 10.12 5.82
C LEU A 52 33.27 8.61 5.82
N LYS A 53 34.26 7.81 6.20
CA LYS A 53 34.14 6.36 6.31
C LYS A 53 33.10 5.96 7.36
N ALA A 54 33.10 6.61 8.53
CA ALA A 54 32.11 6.37 9.57
C ALA A 54 30.69 6.70 9.07
N LYS A 55 30.51 7.86 8.43
CA LYS A 55 29.23 8.28 7.85
C LYS A 55 28.75 7.30 6.77
N HIS A 56 29.64 6.87 5.88
CA HIS A 56 29.32 5.89 4.84
C HIS A 56 28.86 4.56 5.44
N THR A 57 29.57 4.06 6.45
CA THR A 57 29.21 2.80 7.12
C THR A 57 27.84 2.89 7.78
N SER A 58 27.55 4.00 8.45
CA SER A 58 26.22 4.26 9.03
C SER A 58 25.14 4.33 7.95
N LEU A 59 25.38 5.05 6.85
CA LEU A 59 24.43 5.17 5.75
C LEU A 59 24.12 3.82 5.12
N VAL A 60 25.11 2.96 4.92
CA VAL A 60 24.91 1.60 4.39
C VAL A 60 24.07 0.77 5.34
N ALA A 61 24.32 0.85 6.65
CA ALA A 61 23.53 0.13 7.65
C ALA A 61 22.06 0.61 7.66
N ASP A 62 21.84 1.92 7.61
CA ASP A 62 20.50 2.51 7.56
C ASP A 62 19.75 2.12 6.28
N LEU A 63 20.45 2.09 5.14
CA LEU A 63 19.87 1.72 3.85
C LEU A 63 19.46 0.25 3.86
N ALA A 64 20.32 -0.64 4.36
CA ALA A 64 19.99 -2.06 4.53
C ALA A 64 18.81 -2.28 5.50
N ALA A 65 18.71 -1.50 6.58
CA ALA A 65 17.57 -1.57 7.49
C ALA A 65 16.27 -1.12 6.81
N LYS A 66 16.33 -0.05 6.00
CA LYS A 66 15.17 0.44 5.22
C LYS A 66 14.74 -0.54 4.15
N GLU A 67 15.67 -1.18 3.45
CA GLU A 67 15.37 -2.22 2.46
C GLU A 67 14.63 -3.40 3.10
N ARG A 68 15.13 -3.92 4.22
CA ARG A 68 14.45 -5.01 4.94
C ARG A 68 13.05 -4.62 5.41
N ALA A 69 12.90 -3.39 5.94
CA ALA A 69 11.60 -2.89 6.36
C ALA A 69 10.63 -2.75 5.19
N ALA A 70 11.10 -2.28 4.02
CA ALA A 70 10.29 -2.17 2.82
C ALA A 70 9.85 -3.55 2.30
N ASP A 71 10.75 -4.53 2.28
CA ASP A 71 10.44 -5.91 1.90
C ASP A 71 9.41 -6.54 2.85
N GLU A 72 9.55 -6.30 4.15
CA GLU A 72 8.60 -6.79 5.15
C GLU A 72 7.21 -6.14 4.98
N ILE A 73 7.16 -4.83 4.75
CA ILE A 73 5.91 -4.11 4.47
C ILE A 73 5.25 -4.65 3.20
N ALA A 74 6.02 -4.84 2.11
CA ALA A 74 5.49 -5.39 0.87
C ALA A 74 4.90 -6.80 1.09
N ARG A 75 5.61 -7.65 1.84
CA ARG A 75 5.13 -9.00 2.18
C ARG A 75 3.86 -8.97 3.04
N LEU A 76 3.81 -8.11 4.05
CA LEU A 76 2.64 -7.96 4.91
C LEU A 76 1.44 -7.42 4.13
N ALA A 77 1.64 -6.41 3.29
CA ALA A 77 0.59 -5.84 2.45
C ALA A 77 0.02 -6.88 1.48
N LEU A 78 0.85 -7.73 0.88
CA LEU A 78 0.38 -8.84 0.03
C LEU A 78 -0.43 -9.86 0.82
N LYS A 79 0.04 -10.23 2.03
CA LYS A 79 -0.70 -11.14 2.90
C LYS A 79 -2.06 -10.56 3.29
N GLU A 80 -2.10 -9.29 3.67
CA GLU A 80 -3.33 -8.60 4.06
C GLU A 80 -4.28 -8.45 2.88
N ALA A 81 -3.78 -8.10 1.70
CA ALA A 81 -4.58 -8.07 0.48
C ALA A 81 -5.22 -9.43 0.17
N ASN A 82 -4.48 -10.53 0.34
CA ASN A 82 -5.04 -11.87 0.16
C ASN A 82 -6.15 -12.18 1.16
N VAL A 83 -5.99 -11.80 2.44
CA VAL A 83 -7.03 -11.97 3.46
C VAL A 83 -8.27 -11.16 3.11
N VAL A 84 -8.11 -9.91 2.66
CA VAL A 84 -9.23 -9.06 2.25
C VAL A 84 -9.96 -9.65 1.04
N ILE A 85 -9.23 -10.19 0.06
CA ILE A 85 -9.81 -10.86 -1.11
C ILE A 85 -10.59 -12.12 -0.69
N GLU A 86 -10.04 -12.93 0.21
CA GLU A 86 -10.70 -14.13 0.73
C GLU A 86 -12.01 -13.77 1.45
N GLN A 87 -11.95 -12.79 2.36
CA GLN A 87 -13.14 -12.27 3.06
C GLN A 87 -14.19 -11.69 2.10
N ALA A 88 -13.76 -10.95 1.07
CA ALA A 88 -14.67 -10.41 0.06
C ALA A 88 -15.38 -11.53 -0.71
N ASN A 89 -14.67 -12.62 -1.04
CA ASN A 89 -15.26 -13.79 -1.69
C ASN A 89 -16.25 -14.52 -0.76
N GLU A 90 -15.91 -14.72 0.51
CA GLU A 90 -16.82 -15.30 1.50
C GLU A 90 -18.10 -14.49 1.64
N HIS A 91 -17.99 -13.17 1.76
CA HIS A 91 -19.14 -12.26 1.82
C HIS A 91 -19.97 -12.31 0.53
N ALA A 92 -19.34 -12.33 -0.64
CA ALA A 92 -20.05 -12.44 -1.91
C ALA A 92 -20.85 -13.75 -1.99
N ASN A 93 -20.25 -14.87 -1.58
CA ASN A 93 -20.93 -16.17 -1.53
C ASN A 93 -22.11 -16.16 -0.55
N MET A 94 -21.94 -15.52 0.61
CA MET A 94 -23.02 -15.37 1.60
C MET A 94 -24.19 -14.58 1.03
N ILE A 95 -23.94 -13.42 0.40
CA ILE A 95 -24.96 -12.58 -0.23
C ILE A 95 -25.70 -13.37 -1.32
N VAL A 96 -24.97 -14.09 -2.18
CA VAL A 96 -25.58 -14.92 -3.23
C VAL A 96 -26.44 -16.04 -2.63
N GLY A 97 -25.97 -16.69 -1.57
CA GLY A 97 -26.70 -17.72 -0.85
C GLY A 97 -28.00 -17.20 -0.24
N GLU A 98 -27.94 -16.04 0.43
CA GLU A 98 -29.11 -15.37 1.01
C GLU A 98 -30.11 -14.92 -0.05
N ALA A 99 -29.62 -14.30 -1.15
CA ALA A 99 -30.47 -13.89 -2.26
C ALA A 99 -31.20 -15.08 -2.89
N LEU A 100 -30.50 -16.20 -3.07
CA LEU A 100 -31.09 -17.44 -3.59
C LEU A 100 -32.13 -18.02 -2.63
N SER A 101 -31.84 -18.04 -1.32
CA SER A 101 -32.77 -18.50 -0.29
C SER A 101 -34.04 -17.64 -0.28
N THR A 102 -33.88 -16.32 -0.33
CA THR A 102 -34.98 -15.35 -0.38
C THR A 102 -35.82 -15.55 -1.64
N ALA A 103 -35.20 -15.70 -2.81
CA ALA A 103 -35.91 -15.96 -4.06
C ALA A 103 -36.73 -17.27 -4.01
N LYS A 104 -36.17 -18.34 -3.40
CA LYS A 104 -36.90 -19.60 -3.21
C LYS A 104 -38.11 -19.43 -2.30
N THR A 105 -37.99 -18.65 -1.23
CA THR A 105 -39.11 -18.34 -0.32
C THR A 105 -40.21 -17.57 -1.05
N LEU A 106 -39.85 -16.50 -1.77
CA LEU A 106 -40.80 -15.73 -2.58
C LEU A 106 -41.51 -16.58 -3.63
N LEU A 107 -40.79 -17.49 -4.30
CA LEU A 107 -41.39 -18.39 -5.28
C LEU A 107 -42.42 -19.33 -4.63
N LYS A 108 -42.12 -19.88 -3.44
CA LYS A 108 -43.08 -20.70 -2.69
C LYS A 108 -44.33 -19.91 -2.31
N GLU A 109 -44.16 -18.67 -1.87
CA GLU A 109 -45.28 -17.78 -1.55
C GLU A 109 -46.13 -17.46 -2.78
N LEU A 110 -45.51 -17.18 -3.93
CA LEU A 110 -46.21 -16.96 -5.20
C LEU A 110 -47.05 -18.17 -5.60
N VAL A 111 -46.51 -19.38 -5.50
CA VAL A 111 -47.25 -20.61 -5.79
C VAL A 111 -48.44 -20.77 -4.85
N ARG A 112 -48.26 -20.49 -3.54
CA ARG A 112 -49.35 -20.51 -2.56
C ARG A 112 -50.45 -19.51 -2.91
N ILE A 113 -50.09 -18.26 -3.21
CA ILE A 113 -51.04 -17.21 -3.59
C ILE A 113 -51.79 -17.59 -4.87
N ALA A 114 -51.11 -18.16 -5.87
CA ALA A 114 -51.74 -18.60 -7.10
C ALA A 114 -52.77 -19.71 -6.85
N GLN A 115 -52.47 -20.65 -5.94
CA GLN A 115 -53.39 -21.71 -5.54
C GLN A 115 -54.62 -21.15 -4.80
N GLU A 116 -54.40 -20.27 -3.82
CA GLU A 116 -55.50 -19.59 -3.10
C GLU A 116 -56.37 -18.77 -4.05
N GLY A 117 -55.77 -18.08 -5.03
CA GLY A 117 -56.50 -17.35 -6.07
C GLY A 117 -57.38 -18.26 -6.94
N LYS A 118 -56.88 -19.46 -7.28
CA LYS A 118 -57.65 -20.46 -8.03
C LYS A 118 -58.85 -20.97 -7.22
N GLU A 119 -58.65 -21.26 -5.94
CA GLU A 119 -59.69 -21.71 -5.02
C GLU A 119 -60.76 -20.63 -4.82
N ASN A 120 -60.35 -19.38 -4.59
CA ASN A 120 -61.25 -18.25 -4.46
C ASN A 120 -62.08 -18.03 -5.73
N LYS A 121 -61.46 -18.15 -6.92
CA LYS A 121 -62.19 -18.08 -8.20
C LYS A 121 -63.24 -19.19 -8.31
N ALA A 122 -62.89 -20.42 -7.94
CA ALA A 122 -63.84 -21.54 -7.97
C ALA A 122 -65.02 -21.32 -7.01
N GLN A 123 -64.75 -20.83 -5.80
CA GLN A 123 -65.80 -20.47 -4.84
C GLN A 123 -66.73 -19.37 -5.36
N LEU A 124 -66.17 -18.31 -5.98
CA LEU A 124 -66.97 -17.23 -6.57
C LEU A 124 -67.86 -17.73 -7.71
N LEU A 125 -67.33 -18.58 -8.60
CA LEU A 125 -68.12 -19.19 -9.67
C LEU A 125 -69.28 -20.03 -9.13
N SER A 126 -69.02 -20.83 -8.09
CA SER A 126 -70.07 -21.61 -7.43
C SER A 126 -71.16 -20.71 -6.82
N LYS A 127 -70.77 -19.63 -6.12
CA LYS A 127 -71.74 -18.65 -5.58
C LYS A 127 -72.55 -17.96 -6.68
N LEU A 128 -71.91 -17.61 -7.80
CA LEU A 128 -72.60 -17.03 -8.95
C LEU A 128 -73.64 -18.00 -9.55
N GLN A 129 -73.30 -19.28 -9.69
CA GLN A 129 -74.24 -20.30 -10.12
C GLN A 129 -75.43 -20.42 -9.16
N THR A 130 -75.18 -20.42 -7.85
CA THR A 130 -76.26 -20.45 -6.85
C THR A 130 -77.19 -19.23 -7.00
N LEU A 131 -76.63 -18.03 -7.16
CA LEU A 131 -77.42 -16.82 -7.40
C LEU A 131 -78.22 -16.90 -8.69
N GLN A 132 -77.63 -17.43 -9.76
CA GLN A 132 -78.33 -17.63 -11.03
C GLN A 132 -79.53 -18.57 -10.87
N THR A 133 -79.36 -19.70 -10.17
CA THR A 133 -80.47 -20.62 -9.88
C THR A 133 -81.57 -19.97 -9.05
N ILE A 134 -81.21 -19.12 -8.08
CA ILE A 134 -82.19 -18.36 -7.29
C ILE A 134 -82.98 -17.41 -8.18
N ILE A 135 -82.30 -16.71 -9.11
CA ILE A 135 -82.95 -15.77 -10.03
C ILE A 135 -83.88 -16.50 -11.00
N GLU A 136 -83.46 -17.64 -11.57
CA GLU A 136 -84.28 -18.45 -12.47
C GLU A 136 -85.50 -19.06 -11.76
N GLY A 137 -85.40 -19.35 -10.46
CA GLY A 137 -86.49 -19.84 -9.62
C GLY A 137 -87.45 -18.77 -9.11
N LEU A 138 -87.20 -17.48 -9.41
CA LEU A 138 -88.16 -16.42 -9.08
C LEU A 138 -89.33 -16.47 -10.06
N GLU A 139 -90.45 -17.03 -9.61
CA GLU A 139 -91.72 -16.88 -10.31
C GLU A 139 -92.27 -15.48 -10.09
N PHE A 140 -92.50 -14.75 -11.19
CA PHE A 140 -93.23 -13.49 -11.12
C PHE A 140 -94.71 -13.80 -10.84
N PRO A 141 -95.35 -13.09 -9.90
CA PRO A 141 -96.78 -13.26 -9.69
C PRO A 141 -97.50 -12.94 -11.01
N MET A 142 -98.17 -13.93 -11.59
CA MET A 142 -99.15 -13.67 -12.65
C MET A 142 -100.30 -12.91 -12.02
N ILE A 143 -100.33 -11.60 -12.22
CA ILE A 143 -101.51 -10.79 -11.92
C ILE A 143 -102.51 -11.14 -13.01
N ASP A 144 -103.57 -11.86 -12.65
CA ASP A 144 -104.74 -12.05 -13.50
C ASP A 144 -105.45 -10.68 -13.61
N PRO A 145 -105.45 -10.02 -14.79
CA PRO A 145 -105.93 -8.65 -14.93
C PRO A 145 -107.45 -8.50 -14.74
N PHE A 146 -108.19 -9.60 -14.52
CA PHE A 146 -109.65 -9.59 -14.46
C PHE A 146 -110.25 -10.07 -13.13
N LYS A 147 -109.44 -10.28 -12.08
CA LYS A 147 -109.95 -10.87 -10.82
C LYS A 147 -110.78 -9.92 -9.93
N ASP A 148 -110.86 -8.63 -10.28
CA ASP A 148 -111.57 -7.61 -9.50
C ASP A 148 -112.81 -7.03 -10.23
N ILE A 149 -113.41 -7.76 -11.18
CA ILE A 149 -114.68 -7.35 -11.80
C ILE A 149 -115.79 -8.38 -11.47
N GLU A 150 -116.32 -8.31 -10.25
CA GLU A 150 -117.69 -8.74 -9.90
C GLU A 150 -118.34 -7.76 -8.93
#